data_AF-Q31L97-F1
#
_entry.id   AF-Q31L97-F1
#
_cell.length_a   1.000
_cell.length_b   1.000
_cell.length_c   1.000
_cell.angle_alpha   90.00
_cell.angle_beta   90.00
_cell.angle_gamma   90.00
#
_symmetry.space_group_name_H-M   'P 1'
#
loop_
_entity.id
_entity.type
_entity.pdbx_description
1 polymer ?
#
loop_
_entity_poly.entity_id
_entity_poly.type
_entity_poly.pdbx_seq_one_letter_code
_entity_poly.pdbx_strand_id
1 'polypeptide(L)'
;MAQKKNSDRIVWREFGSQDAALERGQPDRPPAQHDLRIQCSRKGRGGKTVTIITGFQHRPETLASLCKKLKARCGSGGTVKDDTIEIQGDHRQTLLEALKGLGYGAKLSGG
;
A
#
# COMPACT_ATOMS: atom_id res chain seq x y z
N MET A 1 12.62 19.53 59.10
CA MET A 1 13.47 19.91 57.96
C MET A 1 13.77 18.65 57.17
N ALA A 2 13.36 18.58 55.88
CA ALA A 2 13.87 17.70 54.81
C ALA A 2 13.83 16.15 55.06
N GLN A 3 13.40 15.24 54.17
CA GLN A 3 13.36 15.21 52.71
C GLN A 3 12.62 13.92 52.23
N LYS A 4 11.93 14.01 51.08
CA LYS A 4 11.68 12.97 50.04
C LYS A 4 11.01 11.62 50.41
N LYS A 5 9.85 11.37 49.78
CA LYS A 5 9.65 10.42 48.66
C LYS A 5 8.17 10.40 48.26
N ASN A 6 7.80 11.13 47.20
CA ASN A 6 6.50 10.96 46.54
C ASN A 6 6.70 9.99 45.37
N SER A 7 6.13 8.79 45.50
CA SER A 7 6.15 7.74 44.47
C SER A 7 5.07 8.05 43.46
N ASP A 8 5.38 8.98 42.55
CA ASP A 8 4.50 9.32 41.43
C ASP A 8 4.36 8.09 40.51
N ARG A 9 3.14 7.55 40.47
CA ARG A 9 2.73 6.45 39.59
C ARG A 9 2.85 6.92 38.15
N ILE A 10 3.94 6.55 37.48
CA ILE A 10 4.09 6.81 36.05
C ILE A 10 3.09 5.94 35.29
N VAL A 11 2.02 6.60 34.87
CA VAL A 11 1.06 6.21 33.84
C VAL A 11 1.82 6.04 32.52
N TRP A 12 1.82 4.83 31.95
CA TRP A 12 2.21 4.65 30.55
C TRP A 12 1.10 5.19 29.66
N ARG A 13 1.37 6.41 29.16
CA ARG A 13 0.55 7.19 28.24
C ARG A 13 0.71 6.62 26.82
N GLU A 14 -0.40 6.19 26.24
CA GLU A 14 -0.52 5.89 24.81
C GLU A 14 -0.15 7.14 24.00
N PHE A 15 0.96 7.07 23.26
CA PHE A 15 1.36 8.09 22.30
C PHE A 15 1.04 7.62 20.89
N GLY A 16 0.09 8.29 20.24
CA GLY A 16 -0.20 8.08 18.83
C GLY A 16 -1.43 8.83 18.31
N SER A 17 -1.57 10.11 18.67
CA SER A 17 -2.36 11.17 18.03
C SER A 17 -3.63 10.78 17.26
N GLN A 18 -4.79 11.08 17.85
CA GLN A 18 -6.00 11.38 17.10
C GLN A 18 -5.77 12.64 16.27
N ASP A 19 -5.61 12.52 14.96
CA ASP A 19 -5.98 13.57 14.01
C ASP A 19 -6.10 12.96 12.60
N ALA A 20 -7.29 12.44 12.30
CA ALA A 20 -7.73 12.12 10.95
C ALA A 20 -9.26 12.30 10.82
N ALA A 21 -9.80 13.30 11.51
CA ALA A 21 -11.18 13.74 11.28
C ALA A 21 -11.15 14.85 10.23
N LEU A 22 -11.88 14.66 9.12
CA LEU A 22 -12.31 15.66 8.12
C LEU A 22 -11.62 15.70 6.72
N GLU A 23 -11.08 14.59 6.21
CA GLU A 23 -11.14 14.36 4.75
C GLU A 23 -12.23 13.34 4.47
N ARG A 24 -13.20 13.69 3.62
CA ARG A 24 -14.18 12.75 3.06
C ARG A 24 -13.44 11.78 2.13
N GLY A 25 -12.71 10.83 2.72
CA GLY A 25 -12.00 9.80 1.99
C GLY A 25 -13.00 9.01 1.14
N GLN A 26 -12.65 8.76 -0.13
CA GLN A 26 -13.46 7.85 -0.93
C GLN A 26 -13.69 6.55 -0.15
N PRO A 27 -14.94 6.05 -0.07
CA PRO A 27 -15.21 4.81 0.63
C PRO A 27 -14.39 3.70 -0.03
N ASP A 28 -13.62 2.97 0.78
CA ASP A 28 -12.87 1.79 0.32
C ASP A 28 -13.88 0.80 -0.28
N ARG A 29 -13.78 0.54 -1.59
CA ARG A 29 -14.65 -0.45 -2.23
C ARG A 29 -14.21 -1.87 -1.83
N PRO A 30 -15.14 -2.84 -1.74
CA PRO A 30 -14.78 -4.23 -1.56
C PRO A 30 -13.82 -4.71 -2.67
N PRO A 31 -12.80 -5.53 -2.37
CA PRO A 31 -11.80 -6.00 -3.35
C PRO A 31 -12.38 -6.56 -4.66
N ALA A 32 -13.51 -7.25 -4.58
CA ALA A 32 -14.20 -7.84 -5.72
C ALA A 32 -14.77 -6.82 -6.73
N GLN A 33 -14.94 -5.56 -6.34
CA GLN A 33 -15.48 -4.50 -7.18
C GLN A 33 -14.40 -3.70 -7.92
N HIS A 34 -13.12 -3.98 -7.69
CA HIS A 34 -12.01 -3.31 -8.39
C HIS A 34 -11.65 -4.09 -9.66
N ASP A 35 -11.57 -3.40 -10.81
CA ASP A 35 -10.95 -3.93 -12.03
C ASP A 35 -9.51 -3.44 -12.07
N LEU A 36 -8.60 -4.24 -11.48
CA LEU A 36 -7.18 -3.92 -11.44
C LEU A 36 -6.50 -4.34 -12.74
N ARG A 37 -5.65 -3.47 -13.28
CA ARG A 37 -4.87 -3.72 -14.49
C ARG A 37 -3.39 -3.73 -14.14
N ILE A 38 -2.71 -4.82 -14.49
CA ILE A 38 -1.29 -5.01 -14.23
C ILE A 38 -0.54 -4.90 -15.56
N GLN A 39 0.31 -3.89 -15.73
CA GLN A 39 1.06 -3.64 -16.95
C GLN A 39 2.55 -3.59 -16.68
N CYS A 40 3.39 -4.11 -17.58
CA CYS A 40 4.83 -3.86 -17.55
C CYS A 40 5.17 -2.63 -18.40
N SER A 41 6.03 -1.75 -17.87
CA SER A 41 6.53 -0.57 -18.57
C SER A 41 8.05 -0.53 -18.52
N ARG A 42 8.67 -0.33 -19.68
CA ARG A 42 10.12 -0.17 -19.86
C ARG A 42 10.50 1.19 -20.48
N LYS A 43 9.51 1.92 -21.01
CA LYS A 43 9.72 3.16 -21.77
C LYS A 43 10.31 4.25 -20.87
N GLY A 44 11.41 4.85 -21.31
CA GLY A 44 12.04 5.99 -20.63
C GLY A 44 12.71 5.68 -19.29
N ARG A 45 12.88 4.38 -18.93
CA ARG A 45 13.41 3.96 -17.62
C ARG A 45 14.83 3.37 -17.71
N GLY A 46 15.60 3.73 -18.75
CA GLY A 46 16.99 3.29 -18.92
C GLY A 46 17.16 1.77 -19.02
N GLY A 47 16.20 1.09 -19.65
CA GLY A 47 16.20 -0.37 -19.78
C GLY A 47 15.63 -1.14 -18.58
N LYS A 48 15.33 -0.47 -17.46
CA LYS A 48 14.70 -1.08 -16.28
C LYS A 48 13.21 -1.35 -16.51
N THR A 49 12.75 -2.53 -16.14
CA THR A 49 11.34 -2.91 -16.18
C THR A 49 10.65 -2.54 -14.87
N VAL A 50 9.44 -1.97 -14.96
CA VAL A 50 8.58 -1.68 -13.82
C VAL A 50 7.20 -2.23 -14.11
N THR A 51 6.62 -2.94 -13.16
CA THR A 51 5.22 -3.37 -13.19
C THR A 51 4.37 -2.28 -12.54
N ILE A 52 3.36 -1.81 -13.25
CA ILE A 52 2.43 -0.76 -12.85
C ILE A 52 1.06 -1.41 -12.67
N ILE A 53 0.43 -1.17 -11.51
CA ILE A 53 -0.89 -1.70 -11.18
C ILE A 53 -1.83 -0.52 -10.97
N THR A 54 -2.79 -0.36 -11.87
CA THR A 54 -3.80 0.72 -11.86
C THR A 54 -5.17 0.18 -11.50
N GLY A 55 -6.10 1.08 -11.13
CA GLY A 55 -7.51 0.75 -10.91
C GLY A 55 -7.90 0.55 -9.45
N PHE A 56 -7.00 0.85 -8.52
CA PHE A 56 -7.33 0.84 -7.10
C PHE A 56 -8.27 1.99 -6.75
N GLN A 57 -9.32 1.68 -6.00
CA GLN A 57 -10.25 2.65 -5.44
C GLN A 57 -10.23 2.55 -3.92
N HIS A 58 -9.07 2.86 -3.38
CA HIS A 58 -8.75 2.75 -1.97
C HIS A 58 -8.19 4.05 -1.44
N ARG A 59 -8.32 4.24 -0.13
CA ARG A 59 -7.64 5.33 0.56
C ARG A 59 -6.11 5.17 0.43
N PRO A 60 -5.35 6.28 0.43
CA PRO A 60 -3.90 6.25 0.29
C PRO A 60 -3.20 5.40 1.37
N GLU A 61 -3.77 5.36 2.58
CA GLU A 61 -3.28 4.51 3.68
C GLU A 61 -3.38 3.02 3.35
N THR A 62 -4.54 2.59 2.82
CA THR A 62 -4.80 1.22 2.39
C THR A 62 -3.90 0.85 1.22
N LEU A 63 -3.73 1.76 0.25
CA LEU A 63 -2.81 1.60 -0.87
C LEU A 63 -1.36 1.44 -0.43
N ALA A 64 -0.89 2.24 0.54
CA ALA A 64 0.46 2.13 1.08
C ALA A 64 0.67 0.76 1.77
N SER A 65 -0.33 0.26 2.48
CA SER A 65 -0.32 -1.08 3.08
C SER A 65 -0.28 -2.20 2.03
N LEU A 66 -1.09 -2.09 0.98
CA LEU A 66 -1.09 -3.02 -0.16
C LEU A 66 0.26 -3.01 -0.88
N CYS A 67 0.81 -1.82 -1.18
CA CYS A 67 2.12 -1.69 -1.81
C CYS A 67 3.21 -2.36 -0.96
N LYS A 68 3.20 -2.21 0.36
CA LYS A 68 4.13 -2.91 1.26
C LYS A 68 4.01 -4.44 1.14
N LYS A 69 2.80 -4.98 1.12
CA LYS A 69 2.58 -6.44 0.97
C LYS A 69 3.05 -6.95 -0.40
N LEU A 70 2.71 -6.24 -1.47
CA LEU A 70 3.06 -6.62 -2.84
C LEU A 70 4.58 -6.56 -3.08
N LYS A 71 5.24 -5.47 -2.68
CA LYS A 71 6.69 -5.33 -2.86
C LYS A 71 7.48 -6.34 -2.02
N ALA A 72 7.01 -6.66 -0.81
CA ALA A 72 7.60 -7.70 0.03
C ALA A 72 7.49 -9.09 -0.62
N ARG A 73 6.38 -9.39 -1.29
CA ARG A 73 6.20 -10.64 -2.03
C ARG A 73 7.15 -10.76 -3.24
N CYS A 74 7.46 -9.64 -3.88
CA CYS A 74 8.35 -9.58 -5.04
C CYS A 74 9.83 -9.43 -4.69
N GLY A 75 10.17 -9.15 -3.42
CA GLY A 75 11.54 -8.85 -3.00
C GLY A 75 12.12 -7.59 -3.69
N SER A 76 11.26 -6.69 -4.15
CA SER A 76 11.66 -5.55 -4.98
C SER A 76 11.22 -4.21 -4.38
N GLY A 77 11.77 -3.12 -4.91
CA GLY A 77 11.35 -1.78 -4.56
C GLY A 77 9.97 -1.47 -5.16
N GLY A 78 9.18 -0.64 -4.47
CA GLY A 78 7.89 -0.20 -4.99
C GLY A 78 7.38 1.06 -4.31
N THR A 79 6.56 1.81 -5.04
CA THR A 79 5.95 3.08 -4.59
C THR A 79 4.49 3.15 -4.98
N VAL A 80 3.72 3.94 -4.24
CA VAL A 80 2.38 4.38 -4.66
C VAL A 80 2.52 5.73 -5.33
N LYS A 81 1.82 5.94 -6.45
CA LYS A 81 1.76 7.19 -7.18
C LYS A 81 0.38 7.32 -7.81
N ASP A 82 -0.37 8.39 -7.54
CA ASP A 82 -1.66 8.67 -8.20
C ASP A 82 -2.60 7.44 -8.22
N ASP A 83 -2.90 6.88 -7.03
CA ASP A 83 -3.71 5.66 -6.85
C ASP A 83 -3.24 4.41 -7.61
N THR A 84 -1.98 4.43 -8.03
CA THR A 84 -1.33 3.37 -8.80
C THR A 84 -0.15 2.84 -8.00
N ILE A 85 0.06 1.53 -8.05
CA ILE A 85 1.23 0.90 -7.41
C ILE A 85 2.26 0.59 -8.48
N GLU A 86 3.46 1.14 -8.35
CA GLU A 86 4.62 0.81 -9.19
C GLU A 86 5.56 -0.14 -8.42
N ILE A 87 5.88 -1.29 -9.01
CA ILE A 87 6.80 -2.30 -8.47
C ILE A 87 7.94 -2.49 -9.47
N GLN A 88 9.19 -2.44 -9.02
CA GLN A 88 10.34 -2.68 -9.88
C GLN A 88 10.41 -4.16 -10.29
N GLY A 89 10.79 -4.43 -11.54
CA GLY A 89 10.86 -5.77 -12.13
C GLY A 89 9.61 -6.16 -12.93
N ASP A 90 9.69 -7.31 -13.60
CA ASP A 90 8.54 -7.98 -14.20
C ASP A 90 8.04 -9.06 -13.23
N HIS A 91 7.05 -8.70 -12.41
CA HIS A 91 6.43 -9.62 -11.45
C HIS A 91 4.93 -9.79 -11.74
N ARG A 92 4.53 -9.61 -13.00
CA ARG A 92 3.11 -9.60 -13.42
C ARG A 92 2.34 -10.81 -12.91
N GLN A 93 2.93 -12.00 -13.02
CA GLN A 93 2.27 -13.25 -12.63
C GLN A 93 2.15 -13.39 -11.11
N THR A 94 3.23 -13.16 -10.36
CA THR A 94 3.22 -13.16 -8.90
C THR A 94 2.24 -12.13 -8.32
N LEU A 95 2.19 -10.94 -8.92
CA LEU A 95 1.28 -9.86 -8.51
C LEU A 95 -0.18 -10.21 -8.84
N LEU A 96 -0.45 -10.84 -9.99
CA LEU A 96 -1.77 -11.33 -10.35
C LEU A 96 -2.29 -12.34 -9.33
N GLU A 97 -1.47 -13.32 -8.97
CA GLU A 97 -1.82 -14.35 -7.98
C GLU A 97 -2.02 -13.74 -6.59
N ALA A 98 -1.13 -12.84 -6.16
CA ALA A 98 -1.25 -12.15 -4.88
C ALA A 98 -2.55 -11.33 -4.80
N LEU A 99 -2.88 -10.57 -5.84
CA LEU A 99 -4.09 -9.77 -5.89
C LEU A 99 -5.35 -10.63 -5.92
N LYS A 100 -5.37 -11.72 -6.70
CA LYS A 100 -6.47 -12.69 -6.71
C LYS A 100 -6.66 -13.36 -5.34
N GLY A 101 -5.57 -13.75 -4.67
CA GLY A 101 -5.61 -14.32 -3.32
C GLY A 101 -6.14 -13.35 -2.25
N LEU A 102 -5.99 -12.05 -2.48
CA LEU A 102 -6.58 -10.98 -1.66
C LEU A 102 -8.04 -10.64 -2.05
N GLY A 103 -8.60 -11.33 -3.05
CA GLY A 103 -9.98 -11.13 -3.51
C GLY A 103 -10.16 -10.02 -4.55
N TYR A 104 -9.08 -9.49 -5.12
CA TYR A 104 -9.17 -8.47 -6.18
C TYR A 104 -9.36 -9.08 -7.57
N GLY A 105 -10.23 -8.44 -8.36
CA GLY A 105 -10.37 -8.71 -9.79
C GLY A 105 -9.21 -8.11 -10.59
N ALA A 106 -8.07 -8.80 -10.64
CA ALA A 106 -6.91 -8.34 -11.40
C ALA A 106 -6.77 -9.02 -12.77
N LYS A 107 -6.36 -8.25 -13.78
CA LYS A 107 -6.09 -8.69 -15.15
C LYS A 107 -4.73 -8.16 -15.62
N LEU A 108 -4.00 -8.96 -16.37
CA LEU A 108 -2.80 -8.49 -17.06
C LEU A 108 -3.21 -7.59 -18.23
N SER A 109 -2.50 -6.47 -18.38
CA SER A 109 -2.71 -5.46 -19.42
C SER A 109 -1.38 -5.22 -20.13
N GLY A 110 -1.43 -5.08 -21.46
CA GLY A 110 -0.25 -5.00 -22.31
C GLY A 110 0.03 -6.33 -23.01
N GLY A 111 0.00 -6.29 -24.34
CA GLY A 111 0.48 -7.35 -25.23
C GLY A 111 1.98 -7.23 -25.47
#